data_AF-A0A183TJF8-F1
#
_entry.id   AF-A0A183TJF8-F1
#
_cell.length_a   1.000
_cell.length_b   1.000
_cell.length_c   1.000
_cell.angle_alpha   90.00
_cell.angle_beta   90.00
_cell.angle_gamma   90.00
#
_symmetry.space_group_name_H-M   'P 1'
#
loop_
_entity.id
_entity.type
_entity.pdbx_description
1 polymer ?
#
loop_
_entity_poly.entity_id
_entity_poly.type
_entity_poly.pdbx_seq_one_letter_code
_entity_poly.pdbx_strand_id
1 'polypeptide(L)'
;MEMCRAKENEITQSTKENSMIDVFELKAKDDLEVKESNTERDDLPPVEYVKTKIFPTLLPILKEMLEEAARHECFERQRFAFNGLDFITLNLYARNPRRGGTAQVNQLGDIPWVAEHWKTNPRAPLPLSWQWTYAEAATVLQSHWRGTLVRRMEEVQEMRQWQRDWQAINRSSGRVTI
;
A
#
# COMPACT_ATOMS: atom_id res chain seq x y z
N MET A 1 62.60 7.35 5.42
CA MET A 1 62.08 7.01 6.75
C MET A 1 61.25 5.75 6.60
N GLU A 2 61.50 4.80 7.49
CA GLU A 2 61.22 3.37 7.40
C GLU A 2 59.75 2.97 7.19
N MET A 3 59.62 1.76 6.65
CA MET A 3 58.39 0.99 6.51
C MET A 3 57.76 0.64 7.86
N CYS A 4 56.44 0.51 7.91
CA CYS A 4 55.78 -0.45 8.78
C CYS A 4 54.65 -1.15 8.01
N ARG A 5 54.96 -2.39 7.58
CA ARG A 5 54.02 -3.41 7.12
C ARG A 5 53.35 -4.10 8.31
N ALA A 6 52.15 -4.60 8.02
CA ALA A 6 51.49 -5.77 8.61
C ALA A 6 50.82 -5.60 10.00
N LYS A 7 49.53 -5.91 10.07
CA LYS A 7 49.05 -7.27 10.35
C LYS A 7 47.52 -7.32 10.27
N GLU A 8 47.01 -7.96 9.24
CA GLU A 8 45.81 -8.78 9.37
C GLU A 8 46.14 -9.88 10.40
N ASN A 9 45.26 -10.10 11.38
CA ASN A 9 45.16 -11.34 12.16
C ASN A 9 43.88 -11.32 12.99
N GLU A 10 42.95 -12.18 12.58
CA GLU A 10 42.27 -13.20 13.40
C GLU A 10 42.10 -12.91 14.90
N ILE A 11 40.86 -12.67 15.30
CA ILE A 11 40.36 -13.08 16.62
C ILE A 11 39.10 -13.90 16.40
N THR A 12 39.29 -15.22 16.41
CA THR A 12 38.28 -16.21 16.75
C THR A 12 38.13 -16.25 18.27
N GLN A 13 36.89 -16.14 18.75
CA GLN A 13 36.33 -16.72 19.99
C GLN A 13 34.86 -16.27 20.06
N SER A 14 33.91 -17.09 19.63
CA SER A 14 33.26 -18.13 20.46
C SER A 14 32.61 -17.57 21.72
N THR A 15 31.37 -17.10 21.60
CA THR A 15 30.38 -17.24 22.67
C THR A 15 29.02 -17.53 22.05
N LYS A 16 28.49 -18.69 22.44
CA LYS A 16 27.19 -19.24 22.04
C LYS A 16 26.08 -18.42 22.70
N GLU A 17 25.17 -17.88 21.90
CA GLU A 17 23.77 -17.73 22.30
C GLU A 17 22.90 -18.23 21.15
N ASN A 18 22.52 -19.50 21.25
CA ASN A 18 21.37 -20.03 20.53
C ASN A 18 20.12 -19.47 21.20
N SER A 19 19.23 -18.80 20.45
CA SER A 19 17.85 -19.28 20.36
C SER A 19 17.06 -18.59 19.24
N MET A 20 16.42 -19.45 18.44
CA MET A 20 15.08 -19.25 17.89
C MET A 20 14.94 -18.46 16.57
N ILE A 21 15.67 -18.88 15.55
CA ILE A 21 15.18 -18.80 14.15
C ILE A 21 15.53 -20.13 13.50
N ASP A 22 14.73 -21.16 13.76
CA ASP A 22 14.70 -22.35 12.91
C ASP A 22 13.35 -23.03 12.99
N VAL A 23 12.39 -22.51 12.22
CA VAL A 23 11.17 -23.23 11.84
C VAL A 23 10.82 -22.83 10.41
N PHE A 24 11.72 -23.04 9.46
CA PHE A 24 11.33 -22.98 8.04
C PHE A 24 12.21 -23.84 7.14
N GLU A 25 12.53 -25.05 7.58
CA GLU A 25 13.08 -26.07 6.67
C GLU A 25 12.54 -27.46 7.01
N LEU A 26 11.29 -27.71 6.60
CA LEU A 26 10.79 -29.06 6.40
C LEU A 26 10.33 -29.21 4.96
N LYS A 27 11.31 -29.64 4.16
CA LYS A 27 11.21 -30.61 3.06
C LYS A 27 10.09 -30.40 2.04
N ALA A 28 10.54 -29.90 0.90
CA ALA A 28 9.99 -30.23 -0.41
C ALA A 28 9.89 -31.76 -0.62
N LYS A 29 8.89 -32.12 -1.43
CA LYS A 29 8.45 -33.46 -1.88
C LYS A 29 7.42 -34.14 -0.97
N ASP A 30 6.17 -33.79 -1.21
CA ASP A 30 5.11 -34.77 -1.38
C ASP A 30 4.21 -34.31 -2.53
N ASP A 31 3.78 -35.27 -3.33
CA ASP A 31 3.22 -35.09 -4.64
C ASP A 31 1.86 -34.36 -4.62
N LEU A 32 1.71 -33.44 -5.57
CA LEU A 32 0.46 -32.76 -5.90
C LEU A 32 -0.53 -33.75 -6.54
N GLU A 33 -1.11 -34.64 -5.74
CA GLU A 33 -2.46 -35.16 -6.01
C GLU A 33 -3.46 -34.27 -5.28
N VAL A 34 -4.02 -33.30 -6.00
CA VAL A 34 -5.24 -32.60 -5.59
C VAL A 34 -6.38 -33.60 -5.66
N LYS A 35 -6.55 -34.40 -4.61
CA LYS A 35 -7.78 -35.16 -4.40
C LYS A 35 -8.85 -34.16 -3.99
N GLU A 36 -9.72 -33.84 -4.93
CA GLU A 36 -11.04 -33.27 -4.67
C GLU A 36 -11.84 -34.24 -3.80
N SER A 37 -11.56 -34.27 -2.49
CA SER A 37 -12.47 -34.90 -1.54
C SER A 37 -13.61 -33.93 -1.28
N ASN A 38 -14.61 -34.00 -2.16
CA ASN A 38 -15.99 -33.67 -1.83
C ASN A 38 -16.40 -34.55 -0.66
N THR A 39 -16.14 -34.06 0.54
CA THR A 39 -16.73 -34.60 1.77
C THR A 39 -17.38 -33.41 2.45
N GLU A 40 -18.68 -33.30 2.16
CA GLU A 40 -19.65 -32.59 2.98
C GLU A 40 -19.66 -33.28 4.34
N ARG A 41 -18.86 -32.77 5.27
CA ARG A 41 -18.99 -33.04 6.69
C ARG A 41 -18.92 -31.69 7.38
N ASP A 42 -20.09 -31.13 7.67
CA ASP A 42 -20.26 -29.89 8.43
C ASP A 42 -19.86 -30.04 9.91
N ASP A 43 -19.45 -31.25 10.33
CA ASP A 43 -19.12 -31.61 11.71
C ASP A 43 -17.62 -31.71 12.00
N LEU A 44 -16.76 -31.05 11.21
CA LEU A 44 -15.34 -30.98 11.52
C LEU A 44 -15.09 -29.99 12.67
N PRO A 45 -14.14 -30.29 13.59
CA PRO A 45 -13.66 -29.31 14.55
C PRO A 45 -13.25 -28.01 13.84
N PRO A 46 -13.55 -26.82 14.39
CA PRO A 46 -13.32 -25.54 13.71
C PRO A 46 -11.89 -25.37 13.15
N VAL A 47 -10.89 -25.90 13.87
CA VAL A 47 -9.47 -25.85 13.46
C VAL A 47 -9.22 -26.69 12.20
N GLU A 48 -9.83 -27.87 12.09
CA GLU A 48 -9.68 -28.75 10.92
C GLU A 48 -10.42 -28.19 9.71
N TYR A 49 -11.58 -27.57 9.93
CA TYR A 49 -12.33 -26.90 8.86
C TYR A 49 -11.52 -25.78 8.20
N VAL A 50 -10.90 -24.90 9.01
CA VAL A 50 -10.08 -23.79 8.49
C VAL A 50 -8.89 -24.31 7.70
N LYS A 51 -8.20 -25.33 8.22
CA LYS A 51 -7.02 -25.93 7.56
C LYS A 51 -7.36 -26.60 6.24
N THR A 52 -8.51 -27.28 6.17
CA THR A 52 -8.88 -28.08 4.99
C THR A 52 -9.60 -27.26 3.92
N LYS A 53 -10.43 -26.28 4.30
CA LYS A 53 -11.27 -25.52 3.36
C LYS A 53 -10.74 -24.12 3.05
N ILE A 54 -10.25 -23.41 4.06
CA ILE A 54 -9.88 -21.98 3.91
C ILE A 54 -8.42 -21.82 3.52
N PHE A 55 -7.50 -22.46 4.23
CA PHE A 55 -6.06 -22.28 4.00
C PHE A 55 -5.55 -22.62 2.59
N PRO A 56 -6.05 -23.67 1.89
CA PRO A 56 -5.58 -23.96 0.54
C PRO A 56 -5.81 -22.82 -0.46
N THR A 57 -6.85 -22.03 -0.25
CA THR A 57 -7.15 -20.87 -1.10
C THR A 57 -6.52 -19.59 -0.56
N LEU A 58 -6.51 -19.41 0.76
CA LEU A 58 -6.05 -18.18 1.39
C LEU A 58 -4.53 -18.04 1.45
N LEU A 59 -3.79 -19.10 1.77
CA LEU A 59 -2.33 -19.07 1.90
C LEU A 59 -1.60 -18.61 0.62
N PRO A 60 -1.91 -19.11 -0.59
CA PRO A 60 -1.25 -18.61 -1.80
C PRO A 60 -1.54 -17.12 -2.04
N ILE A 61 -2.77 -16.67 -1.78
CA ILE A 61 -3.14 -15.25 -1.92
C ILE A 61 -2.37 -14.39 -0.92
N LEU A 62 -2.20 -14.85 0.31
CA LEU A 62 -1.40 -14.14 1.32
C LEU A 62 0.07 -14.05 0.90
N LYS A 63 0.63 -15.12 0.32
CA LYS A 63 1.99 -15.10 -0.21
C LYS A 63 2.14 -14.07 -1.33
N GLU A 64 1.23 -14.09 -2.31
CA GLU A 64 1.24 -13.13 -3.43
C GLU A 64 1.04 -11.69 -2.94
N MET A 65 0.20 -11.49 -1.92
CA MET A 65 -0.01 -10.18 -1.29
C MET A 65 1.28 -9.65 -0.67
N LEU A 66 2.08 -10.51 -0.01
CA LEU A 66 3.37 -10.13 0.54
C LEU A 66 4.39 -9.80 -0.56
N GLU A 67 4.39 -10.56 -1.66
CA GLU A 67 5.24 -10.27 -2.83
C GLU A 67 4.87 -8.92 -3.47
N GLU A 68 3.57 -8.61 -3.61
CA GLU A 68 3.10 -7.33 -4.13
C GLU A 68 3.42 -6.17 -3.17
N ALA A 69 3.23 -6.39 -1.87
CA ALA A 69 3.60 -5.42 -0.85
C ALA A 69 5.11 -5.10 -0.87
N ALA A 70 5.96 -6.11 -1.13
CA ALA A 70 7.39 -5.92 -1.31
C ALA A 70 7.69 -5.07 -2.56
N ARG A 71 7.02 -5.35 -3.70
CA ARG A 71 7.19 -4.55 -4.94
C ARG A 71 6.79 -3.09 -4.77
N HIS A 72 5.82 -2.82 -3.90
CA HIS A 72 5.38 -1.47 -3.56
C HIS A 72 6.18 -0.80 -2.43
N GLU A 73 7.30 -1.40 -1.99
CA GLU A 73 8.15 -0.90 -0.90
C GLU A 73 7.38 -0.66 0.42
N CYS A 74 6.31 -1.43 0.66
CA CYS A 74 5.45 -1.24 1.84
C CYS A 74 6.17 -1.57 3.15
N PHE A 75 7.24 -2.36 3.09
CA PHE A 75 8.05 -2.72 4.26
C PHE A 75 9.11 -1.68 4.61
N GLU A 76 9.50 -0.83 3.65
CA GLU A 76 10.50 0.22 3.84
C GLU A 76 9.85 1.54 4.25
N ARG A 77 8.64 1.81 3.76
CA ARG A 77 7.90 3.05 4.02
C ARG A 77 6.88 2.87 5.13
N GLN A 78 6.87 3.78 6.09
CA GLN A 78 5.85 3.78 7.16
C GLN A 78 4.41 4.03 6.64
N ARG A 79 4.27 4.66 5.46
CA ARG A 79 2.99 5.03 4.85
C ARG A 79 2.98 4.63 3.38
N PHE A 80 1.95 3.92 2.97
CA PHE A 80 1.80 3.39 1.61
C PHE A 80 0.33 3.40 1.18
N ALA A 81 0.07 3.49 -0.13
CA ALA A 81 -1.28 3.46 -0.69
C ALA A 81 -1.84 2.04 -0.86
N PHE A 82 -0.98 1.02 -0.83
CA PHE A 82 -1.39 -0.37 -1.02
C PHE A 82 -2.28 -0.84 0.13
N ASN A 83 -3.44 -1.42 -0.18
CA ASN A 83 -4.32 -2.02 0.82
C ASN A 83 -4.35 -3.55 0.63
N GLY A 84 -3.73 -4.27 1.56
CA GLY A 84 -3.67 -5.73 1.51
C GLY A 84 -5.05 -6.41 1.61
N LEU A 85 -6.01 -5.81 2.33
CA LEU A 85 -7.37 -6.35 2.41
C LEU A 85 -8.09 -6.22 1.07
N ASP A 86 -7.93 -5.10 0.37
CA ASP A 86 -8.49 -4.91 -0.97
C ASP A 86 -7.90 -5.94 -1.94
N PHE A 87 -6.58 -6.17 -1.86
CA PHE A 87 -5.91 -7.17 -2.68
C PHE A 87 -6.42 -8.59 -2.41
N ILE A 88 -6.56 -8.99 -1.14
CA ILE A 88 -7.06 -10.32 -0.77
C ILE A 88 -8.50 -10.50 -1.23
N THR A 89 -9.37 -9.52 -0.95
CA THR A 89 -10.79 -9.58 -1.32
C THR A 89 -10.97 -9.67 -2.83
N LEU A 90 -10.20 -8.90 -3.60
CA LEU A 90 -10.20 -8.96 -5.06
C LEU A 90 -9.77 -10.34 -5.56
N ASN A 91 -8.67 -10.89 -5.03
CA ASN A 91 -8.17 -12.21 -5.43
C ASN A 91 -9.11 -13.35 -5.05
N LEU A 92 -9.71 -13.30 -3.86
CA LEU A 92 -10.73 -14.28 -3.44
C LEU A 92 -11.96 -14.22 -4.33
N TYR A 93 -12.40 -13.01 -4.69
CA TYR A 93 -13.55 -12.83 -5.57
C TYR A 93 -13.24 -13.30 -7.00
N ALA A 94 -12.05 -13.00 -7.52
CA ALA A 94 -11.60 -13.40 -8.86
C ALA A 94 -11.44 -14.92 -8.98
N ARG A 95 -10.91 -15.59 -7.95
CA ARG A 95 -10.67 -17.05 -7.92
C ARG A 95 -11.87 -17.87 -7.46
N ASN A 96 -13.03 -17.24 -7.25
CA ASN A 96 -14.23 -17.94 -6.79
C ASN A 96 -14.76 -18.90 -7.88
N PRO A 97 -14.75 -20.23 -7.67
CA PRO A 97 -15.19 -21.20 -8.68
C PRO A 97 -16.68 -21.08 -9.02
N ARG A 98 -17.49 -20.51 -8.11
CA ARG A 98 -18.94 -20.29 -8.31
C ARG A 98 -19.24 -19.09 -9.21
N ARG A 99 -18.21 -18.31 -9.57
CA ARG A 99 -18.34 -17.14 -10.43
C ARG A 99 -18.34 -17.60 -11.89
N GLY A 100 -19.53 -17.81 -12.46
CA GLY A 100 -19.70 -18.15 -13.88
C GLY A 100 -19.44 -16.99 -14.87
N GLY A 101 -18.74 -15.92 -14.46
CA GLY A 101 -18.58 -14.69 -15.25
C GLY A 101 -17.13 -14.39 -15.63
N THR A 102 -16.92 -14.04 -16.89
CA THR A 102 -15.61 -13.72 -17.51
C THR A 102 -15.14 -12.28 -17.31
N ALA A 103 -15.95 -11.41 -16.68
CA ALA A 103 -15.57 -10.01 -16.50
C ALA A 103 -14.31 -9.91 -15.63
N GLN A 104 -13.28 -9.23 -16.14
CA GLN A 104 -12.07 -8.99 -15.37
C GLN A 104 -12.38 -7.94 -14.29
N VAL A 105 -12.04 -8.26 -13.04
CA VAL A 105 -12.25 -7.38 -11.88
C VAL A 105 -10.88 -6.80 -11.57
N ASN A 106 -10.70 -5.50 -11.80
CA ASN A 106 -9.43 -4.83 -11.62
C ASN A 106 -9.42 -4.03 -10.31
N GLN A 107 -10.58 -3.53 -9.89
CA GLN A 107 -10.74 -2.73 -8.69
C GLN A 107 -11.88 -3.25 -7.83
N LEU A 108 -11.85 -2.93 -6.53
CA LEU A 108 -12.90 -3.35 -5.60
C LEU A 108 -14.28 -2.79 -5.99
N GLY A 109 -14.31 -1.60 -6.61
CA GLY A 109 -15.54 -0.97 -7.11
C GLY A 109 -16.21 -1.70 -8.28
N ASP A 110 -15.51 -2.64 -8.94
CA ASP A 110 -16.09 -3.46 -10.02
C ASP A 110 -16.97 -4.59 -9.45
N ILE A 111 -16.86 -4.88 -8.15
CA ILE A 111 -17.63 -5.93 -7.49
C ILE A 111 -19.06 -5.40 -7.23
N PRO A 112 -20.12 -6.08 -7.72
CA PRO A 112 -21.49 -5.53 -7.70
C PRO A 112 -21.99 -5.11 -6.31
N TRP A 113 -21.77 -5.95 -5.29
CA TRP A 113 -22.21 -5.67 -3.93
C TRP A 113 -21.38 -4.54 -3.27
N VAL A 114 -20.11 -4.38 -3.64
CA VAL A 114 -19.28 -3.26 -3.18
C VAL A 114 -19.76 -1.97 -3.84
N ALA A 115 -20.00 -1.98 -5.14
CA ALA A 115 -20.49 -0.83 -5.89
C ALA A 115 -21.82 -0.32 -5.33
N GLU A 116 -22.73 -1.23 -4.98
CA GLU A 116 -24.00 -0.89 -4.33
C GLU A 116 -23.78 -0.28 -2.94
N HIS A 117 -22.91 -0.88 -2.13
CA HIS A 117 -22.59 -0.34 -0.80
C HIS A 117 -21.94 1.05 -0.88
N TRP A 118 -21.04 1.28 -1.84
CA TRP A 118 -20.37 2.56 -2.03
C TRP A 118 -21.27 3.70 -2.48
N LYS A 119 -22.45 3.42 -3.04
CA LYS A 119 -23.46 4.47 -3.34
C LYS A 119 -23.99 5.13 -2.07
N THR A 120 -24.14 4.35 -0.99
CA THR A 120 -24.63 4.86 0.29
C THR A 120 -23.47 5.26 1.21
N ASN A 121 -22.33 4.56 1.12
CA ASN A 121 -21.16 4.76 1.96
C ASN A 121 -19.89 4.89 1.10
N PRO A 122 -19.64 6.08 0.50
CA PRO A 122 -18.47 6.26 -0.35
C PRO A 122 -17.19 6.15 0.49
N ARG A 123 -16.20 5.44 -0.04
CA ARG A 123 -14.89 5.31 0.60
C ARG A 123 -14.15 6.65 0.54
N ALA A 124 -13.64 7.10 1.68
CA ALA A 124 -12.81 8.31 1.73
C ALA A 124 -11.53 8.11 0.90
N PRO A 125 -11.11 9.11 0.11
CA PRO A 125 -9.88 9.03 -0.66
C PRO A 125 -8.68 8.93 0.29
N LEU A 126 -7.67 8.16 -0.12
CA LEU A 126 -6.43 8.08 0.64
C LEU A 126 -5.73 9.45 0.69
N PRO A 127 -5.01 9.78 1.77
CA PRO A 127 -4.20 11.00 1.81
C PRO A 127 -3.22 11.06 0.63
N LEU A 128 -3.06 12.24 0.03
CA LEU A 128 -2.14 12.45 -1.10
C LEU A 128 -0.71 12.02 -0.78
N SER A 129 -0.28 12.21 0.46
CA SER A 129 1.04 11.79 0.94
C SER A 129 1.27 10.28 0.88
N TRP A 130 0.22 9.46 0.80
CA TRP A 130 0.34 8.01 0.67
C TRP A 130 0.37 7.55 -0.79
N GLN A 131 -0.24 8.34 -1.68
CA GLN A 131 -0.38 8.01 -3.10
C GLN A 131 0.83 8.45 -3.92
N TRP A 132 1.46 9.57 -3.56
CA TRP A 132 2.55 10.13 -4.35
C TRP A 132 3.83 9.32 -4.26
N THR A 133 4.46 9.15 -5.42
CA THR A 133 5.86 8.75 -5.47
C THR A 133 6.77 9.85 -4.93
N TYR A 134 8.00 9.52 -4.52
CA TYR A 134 8.95 10.51 -4.04
C TYR A 134 9.22 11.62 -5.07
N ALA A 135 9.30 11.26 -6.36
CA ALA A 135 9.56 12.21 -7.44
C ALA A 135 8.39 13.19 -7.65
N GLU A 136 7.15 12.69 -7.64
CA GLU A 136 5.94 13.52 -7.74
C GLU A 136 5.81 14.44 -6.53
N ALA A 137 5.98 13.88 -5.32
CA ALA A 137 5.93 14.65 -4.08
C ALA A 137 7.00 15.76 -4.05
N ALA A 138 8.22 15.47 -4.50
CA ALA A 138 9.30 16.45 -4.60
C ALA A 138 8.94 17.57 -5.59
N THR A 139 8.39 17.23 -6.76
CA THR A 139 7.98 18.21 -7.78
C THR A 139 6.91 19.15 -7.24
N VAL A 140 5.87 18.59 -6.60
CA VAL A 140 4.81 19.37 -5.97
C VAL A 140 5.39 20.26 -4.87
N LEU A 141 6.19 19.72 -3.96
CA LEU A 141 6.80 20.48 -2.87
C LEU A 141 7.68 21.63 -3.39
N GLN A 142 8.52 21.36 -4.40
CA GLN A 142 9.40 22.36 -5.01
C GLN A 142 8.59 23.48 -5.70
N SER A 143 7.54 23.14 -6.45
CA SER A 143 6.68 24.14 -7.09
C SER A 143 5.99 25.05 -6.07
N HIS A 144 5.47 24.47 -4.98
CA HIS A 144 4.86 25.21 -3.88
C HIS A 144 5.88 26.10 -3.17
N TRP A 145 7.08 25.59 -2.91
CA TRP A 145 8.16 26.35 -2.29
C TRP A 145 8.56 27.56 -3.14
N ARG A 146 8.79 27.36 -4.44
CA ARG A 146 9.11 28.45 -5.39
C ARG A 146 8.01 29.51 -5.40
N GLY A 147 6.75 29.09 -5.45
CA GLY A 147 5.61 30.00 -5.37
C GLY A 147 5.58 30.77 -4.05
N THR A 148 5.90 30.13 -2.93
CA THR A 148 5.96 30.77 -1.62
C THR A 148 7.11 31.77 -1.52
N LEU A 149 8.27 31.46 -2.09
CA LEU A 149 9.40 32.40 -2.16
C LEU A 149 9.03 33.67 -2.95
N VAL A 150 8.43 33.52 -4.13
CA VAL A 150 7.97 34.67 -4.93
C VAL A 150 6.92 35.47 -4.16
N ARG A 151 5.98 34.80 -3.49
CA ARG A 151 4.99 35.48 -2.65
C ARG A 151 5.61 36.21 -1.45
N ARG A 152 6.79 35.84 -0.98
CA ARG A 152 7.46 36.55 0.12
C ARG A 152 8.18 37.81 -0.34
N MET A 153 8.35 38.03 -1.64
CA MET A 153 8.96 39.25 -2.17
C MET A 153 8.07 40.47 -1.85
N GLU A 154 8.70 41.57 -1.44
CA GLU A 154 8.02 42.78 -0.99
C GLU A 154 7.12 43.38 -2.09
N GLU A 155 7.66 43.56 -3.30
CA GLU A 155 6.93 44.05 -4.47
C GLU A 155 5.65 43.24 -4.76
N VAL A 156 5.74 41.90 -4.60
CA VAL A 156 4.60 40.99 -4.83
C VAL A 156 3.57 41.11 -3.71
N GLN A 157 4.00 41.34 -2.46
CA GLN A 157 3.11 41.56 -1.33
C GLN A 157 2.38 42.90 -1.43
N GLU A 158 3.09 43.97 -1.81
CA GLU A 158 2.48 45.29 -2.05
C GLU A 158 1.42 45.22 -3.14
N MET A 159 1.73 44.58 -4.27
CA MET A 159 0.76 44.36 -5.34
C MET A 159 -0.47 43.57 -4.85
N ARG A 160 -0.28 42.52 -4.03
CA ARG A 160 -1.38 41.74 -3.46
C ARG A 160 -2.23 42.53 -2.48
N GLN A 161 -1.63 43.43 -1.71
CA GLN A 161 -2.34 44.33 -0.82
C GLN A 161 -3.17 45.32 -1.63
N TRP A 162 -2.57 45.94 -2.64
CA TRP A 162 -3.26 46.83 -3.56
C TRP A 162 -4.45 46.16 -4.26
N GLN A 163 -4.28 44.93 -4.76
CA GLN A 163 -5.38 44.18 -5.38
C GLN A 163 -6.53 43.91 -4.40
N ARG A 164 -6.23 43.60 -3.13
CA ARG A 164 -7.25 43.41 -2.09
C ARG A 164 -8.00 44.70 -1.82
N ASP A 165 -7.30 45.82 -1.68
CA ASP A 165 -7.90 47.13 -1.41
C ASP A 165 -8.77 47.59 -2.59
N TRP A 166 -8.30 47.41 -3.82
CA TRP A 166 -9.07 47.70 -5.03
C TRP A 166 -10.36 46.86 -5.12
N GLN A 167 -10.28 45.56 -4.81
CA GLN A 167 -11.46 44.68 -4.76
C GLN A 167 -12.44 45.10 -3.67
N ALA A 168 -11.96 45.49 -2.49
CA ALA A 168 -12.79 45.95 -1.38
C ALA A 168 -13.54 47.24 -1.76
N ILE A 169 -12.85 48.21 -2.36
CA ILE A 169 -13.44 49.47 -2.85
C ILE A 169 -14.51 49.19 -3.90
N ASN A 170 -14.27 48.29 -4.86
CA ASN A 170 -15.27 47.99 -5.88
C ASN A 170 -16.50 47.25 -5.33
N ARG A 171 -16.30 46.33 -4.39
CA ARG A 171 -17.41 45.64 -3.71
C ARG A 171 -18.25 46.60 -2.87
N SER A 172 -17.64 47.55 -2.16
CA SER A 172 -18.37 48.54 -1.37
C SER A 172 -19.05 49.61 -2.23
N SER A 173 -18.50 49.92 -3.40
CA SER A 173 -19.03 50.91 -4.33
C SER A 173 -20.17 50.38 -5.22
N GLY A 174 -20.65 49.14 -5.01
CA GLY A 174 -21.79 48.57 -5.73
C GLY A 174 -21.56 48.34 -7.23
N ARG A 175 -20.32 48.44 -7.74
CA ARG A 175 -20.01 48.12 -9.13
C ARG A 175 -19.94 46.60 -9.28
N VAL A 176 -21.10 45.99 -9.54
CA VAL A 176 -21.20 44.66 -10.13
C VAL A 176 -20.50 44.71 -11.47
N THR A 177 -19.38 44.01 -11.59
CA THR A 177 -18.71 43.76 -12.87
C THR A 177 -19.07 42.35 -13.30
N ILE A 178 -19.57 42.25 -14.54
CA ILE A 178 -20.00 41.04 -15.26
C ILE A 178 -18.81 40.10 -15.44
#